data_AF-A0A357YWF0-F1
#
_entry.id   AF-A0A357YWF0-F1
#
_cell.length_a   1.000
_cell.length_b   1.000
_cell.length_c   1.000
_cell.angle_alpha   90.00
_cell.angle_beta   90.00
_cell.angle_gamma   90.00
#
_symmetry.space_group_name_H-M   'P 1'
#
loop_
_entity.id
_entity.type
_entity.pdbx_description
1 polymer ?
#
loop_
_entity_poly.entity_id
_entity_poly.type
_entity_poly.pdbx_seq_one_letter_code
_entity_poly.pdbx_strand_id
1 'polypeptide(L)'
;MNKAGAEFDAVKTAAPSVSKVDKLQGRWRSRSDTAATIEIKGNIFLSLYNETIVNNGVLTFVNNCQERFHDPQGEFFIVSDEADTLCYHLTVVGETLLEYVYIPRGTTLSYERIE
;
A
#
# COMPACT_ATOMS: atom_id res chain seq x y z
N MET A 1 -26.49 -51.23 -6.74
CA MET A 1 -25.21 -50.91 -6.07
C MET A 1 -24.79 -49.55 -6.60
N ASN A 2 -25.16 -48.48 -5.87
CA ASN A 2 -24.27 -47.70 -4.97
C ASN A 2 -23.27 -46.88 -5.80
N LYS A 3 -23.12 -45.56 -5.68
CA LYS A 3 -23.63 -44.51 -4.78
C LYS A 3 -23.06 -43.19 -5.36
N ALA A 4 -23.76 -42.08 -5.12
CA ALA A 4 -23.27 -40.70 -4.87
C ALA A 4 -22.17 -40.10 -5.79
N GLY A 5 -22.22 -38.83 -6.16
CA GLY A 5 -23.02 -37.73 -5.68
C GLY A 5 -22.63 -36.50 -6.51
N ALA A 6 -23.62 -35.63 -6.73
CA ALA A 6 -23.37 -34.31 -7.24
C ALA A 6 -22.58 -33.54 -6.18
N GLU A 7 -21.32 -33.23 -6.47
CA GLU A 7 -20.55 -32.26 -5.69
C GLU A 7 -20.68 -30.92 -6.40
N PHE A 8 -21.74 -30.21 -6.03
CA PHE A 8 -21.86 -28.77 -6.20
C PHE A 8 -20.78 -28.11 -5.34
N ASP A 9 -19.54 -28.07 -5.81
CA ASP A 9 -18.55 -27.21 -5.20
C ASP A 9 -18.61 -25.85 -5.86
N ALA A 10 -19.35 -25.00 -5.15
CA ALA A 10 -19.30 -23.56 -5.18
C ALA A 10 -18.00 -23.04 -5.81
N VAL A 11 -18.13 -22.50 -7.02
CA VAL A 11 -17.36 -21.30 -7.38
C VAL A 11 -17.76 -20.25 -6.35
N LYS A 12 -17.11 -20.31 -5.19
CA LYS A 12 -17.04 -19.22 -4.23
C LYS A 12 -16.52 -18.07 -5.06
N THR A 13 -17.43 -17.18 -5.43
CA THR A 13 -17.14 -15.91 -6.07
C THR A 13 -16.16 -15.20 -5.13
N ALA A 14 -14.86 -15.38 -5.37
CA ALA A 14 -13.87 -14.54 -4.75
C ALA A 14 -14.24 -13.14 -5.24
N ALA A 15 -14.60 -12.26 -4.31
CA ALA A 15 -14.64 -10.85 -4.60
C ALA A 15 -13.34 -10.50 -5.34
N PRO A 16 -13.37 -9.62 -6.36
CA PRO A 16 -12.15 -9.22 -7.06
C PRO A 16 -11.11 -8.87 -5.99
N SER A 17 -9.95 -9.53 -6.04
CA SER A 17 -8.86 -9.25 -5.11
C SER A 17 -8.36 -7.85 -5.41
N VAL A 18 -8.96 -6.85 -4.76
CA VAL A 18 -8.53 -5.46 -4.82
C VAL A 18 -7.07 -5.47 -4.36
N SER A 19 -6.16 -5.14 -5.26
CA SER A 19 -4.73 -5.17 -4.96
C SER A 19 -4.44 -4.19 -3.82
N LYS A 20 -3.37 -4.40 -3.04
CA LYS A 20 -3.00 -3.43 -1.99
C LYS A 20 -2.77 -2.03 -2.58
N VAL A 21 -2.28 -1.96 -3.82
CA VAL A 21 -2.14 -0.71 -4.59
C VAL A 21 -3.49 -0.03 -4.80
N ASP A 22 -4.55 -0.77 -5.15
CA ASP A 22 -5.88 -0.21 -5.37
C ASP A 22 -6.45 0.42 -4.09
N LYS A 23 -6.20 -0.21 -2.92
CA LYS A 23 -6.62 0.36 -1.62
C LYS A 23 -5.83 1.59 -1.22
N LEU A 24 -4.60 1.74 -1.73
CA LEU A 24 -3.73 2.88 -1.46
C LEU A 24 -4.03 4.09 -2.33
N GLN A 25 -4.70 3.91 -3.48
CA GLN A 25 -5.02 5.00 -4.41
C GLN A 25 -5.71 6.16 -3.69
N GLY A 26 -5.48 7.38 -4.15
CA GLY A 26 -6.13 8.59 -3.62
C GLY A 26 -5.21 9.40 -2.71
N ARG A 27 -5.80 10.27 -1.91
CA ARG A 27 -5.08 11.31 -1.17
C ARG A 27 -5.27 11.13 0.32
N TRP A 28 -4.18 11.21 1.07
CA TRP A 28 -4.15 10.94 2.50
C TRP A 28 -3.43 12.04 3.27
N ARG A 29 -4.04 12.54 4.33
CA ARG A 29 -3.48 13.56 5.20
C ARG A 29 -2.90 12.93 6.46
N SER A 30 -1.72 13.37 6.88
CA SER A 30 -1.13 12.88 8.12
C SER A 30 -1.97 13.30 9.32
N ARG A 31 -2.16 12.38 10.26
CA ARG A 31 -2.90 12.62 11.51
C ARG A 31 -2.08 13.38 12.55
N SER A 32 -0.76 13.42 12.39
CA SER A 32 0.15 14.15 13.30
C SER A 32 0.53 15.53 12.78
N ASP A 33 0.42 15.76 11.47
CA ASP A 33 0.78 17.01 10.82
C ASP A 33 -0.10 17.26 9.59
N THR A 34 -1.03 18.19 9.69
CA THR A 34 -1.99 18.48 8.62
C THR A 34 -1.35 19.07 7.37
N ALA A 35 -0.12 19.58 7.44
CA ALA A 35 0.62 20.06 6.28
C ALA A 35 1.19 18.90 5.45
N ALA A 36 1.39 17.73 6.05
CA ALA A 36 1.92 16.55 5.39
C ALA A 36 0.79 15.72 4.75
N THR A 37 0.90 15.51 3.44
CA THR A 37 -0.06 14.72 2.65
C THR A 37 0.71 13.72 1.80
N ILE A 38 0.11 12.57 1.51
CA ILE A 38 0.54 11.67 0.45
C ILE A 38 -0.54 11.55 -0.61
N GLU A 39 -0.13 11.42 -1.87
CA GLU A 39 -1.02 11.13 -2.98
C GLU A 39 -0.48 9.92 -3.75
N ILE A 40 -1.36 8.95 -4.00
CA ILE A 40 -1.00 7.72 -4.71
C ILE A 40 -1.88 7.60 -5.95
N LYS A 41 -1.24 7.58 -7.12
CA LYS A 41 -1.87 7.49 -8.44
C LYS A 41 -1.20 6.39 -9.26
N GLY A 42 -1.91 5.29 -9.49
CA GLY A 42 -1.32 4.06 -9.99
C GLY A 42 -0.23 3.58 -9.05
N ASN A 43 0.99 3.45 -9.57
CA ASN A 43 2.19 3.11 -8.81
C ASN A 43 3.04 4.33 -8.44
N ILE A 44 2.55 5.56 -8.64
CA ILE A 44 3.30 6.77 -8.26
C ILE A 44 2.91 7.16 -6.84
N PHE A 45 3.92 7.29 -5.98
CA PHE A 45 3.80 7.80 -4.62
C PHE A 45 4.35 9.23 -4.57
N LEU A 46 3.53 10.17 -4.11
CA LEU A 46 3.91 11.57 -3.94
C LEU A 46 3.81 11.94 -2.46
N SER A 47 4.86 12.49 -1.89
CA SER A 47 4.80 13.16 -0.58
C SER A 47 4.73 14.67 -0.81
N LEU A 48 3.77 15.31 -0.17
CA LEU A 48 3.53 16.73 -0.23
C LEU A 48 3.64 17.34 1.17
N TYR A 49 4.22 18.53 1.22
CA TYR A 49 4.21 19.38 2.41
C TYR A 49 3.68 20.77 2.01
N ASN A 50 2.58 21.22 2.61
CA ASN A 50 1.85 22.43 2.20
C ASN A 50 1.61 22.46 0.67
N GLU A 51 1.03 21.39 0.13
CA GLU A 51 0.73 21.21 -1.31
C GLU A 51 1.96 21.21 -2.25
N THR A 52 3.17 21.29 -1.71
CA THR A 52 4.41 21.24 -2.50
C THR A 52 4.96 19.82 -2.47
N ILE A 53 5.25 19.24 -3.63
CA ILE A 53 5.89 17.92 -3.72
C ILE A 53 7.30 18.02 -3.13
N VAL A 54 7.55 17.25 -2.07
CA VAL A 54 8.86 17.17 -1.40
C VAL A 54 9.57 15.85 -1.66
N ASN A 55 8.85 14.83 -2.12
CA ASN A 55 9.39 13.55 -2.54
C ASN A 55 8.42 12.87 -3.53
N ASN A 56 8.95 12.11 -4.48
CA ASN A 56 8.16 11.22 -5.32
C ASN A 56 8.91 9.90 -5.58
N GLY A 57 8.20 8.90 -6.07
CA GLY A 57 8.83 7.69 -6.56
C GLY A 57 7.84 6.64 -7.03
N VAL A 58 8.38 5.53 -7.52
CA VAL A 58 7.61 4.35 -7.90
C VAL A 58 7.40 3.46 -6.68
N LEU A 59 6.14 3.26 -6.33
CA LEU A 59 5.69 2.33 -5.32
C LEU A 59 5.75 0.90 -5.86
N THR A 60 6.47 0.03 -5.16
CA THR A 60 6.55 -1.40 -5.48
C THR A 60 6.36 -2.21 -4.20
N PHE A 61 5.37 -3.09 -4.16
CA PHE A 61 5.22 -4.05 -3.06
C PHE A 61 6.27 -5.15 -3.17
N VAL A 62 6.86 -5.54 -2.04
CA VAL A 62 7.97 -6.49 -1.95
C VAL A 62 7.82 -7.36 -0.70
N ASN A 63 8.41 -8.55 -0.71
CA ASN A 63 8.40 -9.43 0.47
C ASN A 63 9.32 -8.97 1.59
N ASN A 64 10.40 -8.29 1.23
CA ASN A 64 11.34 -7.68 2.18
C ASN A 64 12.09 -6.54 1.48
N CYS A 65 12.71 -5.67 2.27
CA CYS A 65 13.44 -4.50 1.76
C CYS A 65 14.73 -4.84 0.99
N GLN A 66 15.22 -6.09 1.06
CA GLN A 66 16.51 -6.50 0.47
C GLN A 66 16.35 -6.99 -0.96
N GLU A 67 15.33 -7.81 -1.21
CA GLU A 67 15.21 -8.58 -2.45
C GLU A 67 14.53 -7.78 -3.58
N ARG A 68 13.86 -6.65 -3.29
CA ARG A 68 13.28 -5.67 -4.24
C ARG A 68 12.43 -6.23 -5.40
N PHE A 69 12.11 -7.52 -5.39
CA PHE A 69 11.24 -8.15 -6.36
C PHE A 69 9.79 -7.80 -6.05
N HIS A 70 9.05 -7.43 -7.11
CA HIS A 70 7.63 -7.14 -6.98
C HIS A 70 6.86 -8.36 -6.47
N ASP A 71 6.22 -8.21 -5.32
CA ASP A 71 5.28 -9.17 -4.75
C ASP A 71 3.98 -8.44 -4.37
N PRO A 72 2.88 -8.64 -5.10
CA PRO A 72 1.58 -8.02 -4.79
C PRO A 72 1.02 -8.35 -3.40
N GLN A 73 1.44 -9.47 -2.80
CA GLN A 73 1.04 -9.89 -1.46
C GLN A 73 2.03 -9.44 -0.38
N GLY A 74 3.19 -8.89 -0.78
CA GLY A 74 4.23 -8.39 0.12
C GLY A 74 3.70 -7.41 1.16
N GLU A 75 4.20 -7.54 2.39
CA GLU A 75 3.84 -6.67 3.52
C GLU A 75 4.66 -5.37 3.52
N PHE A 76 5.70 -5.31 2.70
CA PHE A 76 6.54 -4.13 2.54
C PHE A 76 6.23 -3.46 1.21
N PHE A 77 6.45 -2.15 1.16
CA PHE A 77 6.57 -1.44 -0.10
C PHE A 77 7.81 -0.57 -0.09
N ILE A 78 8.42 -0.44 -1.26
CA ILE A 78 9.48 0.51 -1.51
C ILE A 78 8.94 1.66 -2.35
N VAL A 79 9.48 2.85 -2.11
CA VAL A 79 9.31 4.02 -2.97
C VAL A 79 10.69 4.37 -3.50
N SER A 80 10.88 4.24 -4.81
CA SER A 80 12.17 4.44 -5.47
C SER A 80 12.12 5.56 -6.50
N ASP A 81 13.13 6.41 -6.52
CA ASP A 81 13.42 7.36 -7.59
C ASP A 81 14.84 7.08 -8.16
N GLU A 82 15.40 8.00 -8.95
CA GLU A 82 16.75 7.84 -9.50
C GLU A 82 17.87 7.94 -8.45
N ALA A 83 17.60 8.56 -7.30
CA ALA A 83 18.59 8.89 -6.29
C ALA A 83 18.56 7.96 -5.08
N ASP A 84 17.37 7.50 -4.67
CA ASP A 84 17.18 6.75 -3.43
C ASP A 84 16.06 5.71 -3.51
N THR A 85 16.03 4.82 -2.53
CA THR A 85 14.97 3.84 -2.32
C THR A 85 14.62 3.77 -0.84
N LEU A 86 13.41 4.23 -0.52
CA LEU A 86 12.87 4.20 0.83
C LEU A 86 12.05 2.93 1.01
N CYS A 87 12.21 2.25 2.16
CA CYS A 87 11.43 1.05 2.47
C CYS A 87 10.50 1.26 3.66
N TYR A 88 9.29 0.72 3.51
CA TYR A 88 8.21 0.83 4.48
C TYR A 88 7.57 -0.54 4.72
N HIS A 89 7.13 -0.77 5.95
CA HIS A 89 6.27 -1.91 6.30
C HIS A 89 4.83 -1.44 6.42
N LEU A 90 3.93 -1.96 5.60
CA LEU A 90 2.53 -1.61 5.59
C LEU A 90 1.80 -2.33 6.73
N THR A 91 1.35 -1.58 7.74
CA THR A 91 0.67 -2.15 8.91
C THR A 91 -0.84 -2.13 8.77
N VAL A 92 -1.40 -1.07 8.17
CA VAL A 92 -2.85 -0.92 7.95
C VAL A 92 -3.10 -0.28 6.59
N VAL A 93 -4.00 -0.87 5.81
CA VAL A 93 -4.60 -0.23 4.64
C VAL A 93 -6.11 -0.53 4.60
N GLY A 94 -6.90 0.49 4.86
CA GLY A 94 -8.37 0.44 4.84
C GLY A 94 -8.96 1.53 3.95
N GLU A 95 -10.28 1.69 4.02
CA GLU A 95 -10.96 2.75 3.25
C GLU A 95 -10.63 4.15 3.78
N THR A 96 -10.43 4.32 5.09
CA THR A 96 -10.24 5.63 5.71
C THR A 96 -8.90 5.82 6.42
N LEU A 97 -8.17 4.73 6.67
CA LEU A 97 -6.94 4.72 7.46
C LEU A 97 -5.81 4.03 6.69
N LEU A 98 -4.65 4.67 6.69
CA LEU A 98 -3.39 4.13 6.19
C LEU A 98 -2.32 4.29 7.27
N GLU A 99 -1.68 3.19 7.63
CA GLU A 99 -0.53 3.20 8.53
C GLU A 99 0.59 2.34 7.99
N TYR A 100 1.81 2.87 8.10
CA TYR A 100 3.02 2.14 7.73
C TYR A 100 4.21 2.63 8.56
N VAL A 101 5.23 1.78 8.67
CA VAL A 101 6.46 2.07 9.40
C VAL A 101 7.58 2.37 8.43
N TYR A 102 8.25 3.51 8.58
CA TYR A 102 9.49 3.80 7.88
C TYR A 102 10.64 3.01 8.50
N ILE A 103 11.10 1.96 7.81
CA ILE A 103 12.00 0.95 8.38
C ILE A 103 13.31 1.51 8.92
N PRO A 104 14.03 2.41 8.22
CA PRO A 104 15.30 2.94 8.70
C PRO A 104 15.24 3.66 10.05
N ARG A 105 14.07 4.20 10.45
CA ARG A 105 13.90 4.94 11.71
C ARG A 105 12.88 4.30 12.67
N GLY A 106 12.17 3.27 12.25
CA GLY A 106 11.11 2.65 13.04
C GLY A 106 9.92 3.57 13.34
N THR A 107 9.75 4.66 12.57
CA THR A 107 8.69 5.64 12.81
C THR A 107 7.40 5.19 12.12
N THR A 108 6.32 5.08 12.90
CA THR A 108 4.97 4.88 12.35
C THR A 108 4.43 6.18 11.78
N LEU A 109 3.95 6.11 10.55
CA LEU A 109 3.28 7.19 9.85
C LEU A 109 1.80 6.80 9.71
N SER A 110 0.90 7.67 10.14
CA SER A 110 -0.54 7.42 10.20
C SER A 110 -1.29 8.53 9.46
N TYR A 111 -2.13 8.13 8.50
CA TYR A 111 -2.84 9.03 7.60
C TYR A 111 -4.32 8.71 7.55
N GLU A 112 -5.13 9.74 7.41
CA GLU A 112 -6.55 9.63 7.08
C GLU A 112 -6.78 9.93 5.60
N ARG A 113 -7.71 9.20 4.98
CA ARG A 113 -8.11 9.49 3.60
C ARG A 113 -8.88 10.81 3.56
N ILE A 114 -8.56 11.64 2.58
CA ILE A 114 -9.28 12.89 2.32
C ILE A 114 -9.94 12.95 0.94
N GLU A 115 -9.48 12.12 0.00
CA GLU A 115 -10.04 11.96 -1.36
C GLU A 115 -9.91 10.51 -1.87
#